data_AF-A0A7K4H9B8-F1
#
_entry.id   AF-A0A7K4H9B8-F1
#
_cell.length_a   1.000
_cell.length_b   1.000
_cell.length_c   1.000
_cell.angle_alpha   90.00
_cell.angle_beta   90.00
_cell.angle_gamma   90.00
#
_symmetry.space_group_name_H-M   'P 1'
#
loop_
_entity.id
_entity.type
_entity.pdbx_description
1 polymer ?
#
loop_
_entity_poly.entity_id
_entity_poly.type
_entity_poly.pdbx_seq_one_letter_code
_entity_poly.pdbx_strand_id
1 'polypeptide(L)'
;MSQTVAAFQRCPRCGNENTAESFACNFCGIRLKIERIEKVRFFRRYETEWVAPYPWYMKILFLFVNAPKAFFDINHKRSKAPGWLILLFSSLLYGLMGLAFLSHFNFTSLPTFSPELAMFNLSFFIAFFVFGFSFQLIYFAILIYLFTKGANYAVGFSGKLEKRFGALKEQKEKVKETDMSPFSIYKGGTMLQLEGSYKFKMMLCAFTPFLLINGIKILIVLFGFPTVDVDALSTSEILNDMAQMFNAPTWAVLDIIDAITIATWVPLLMTLAIRELSNSSTTRVLIPTIIIGVVVAILFYFLRPTLFG
;
A
#
# COMPACT_ATOMS: atom_id res chain seq x y z
N MET A 1 -33.88 3.32 -26.37
CA MET A 1 -33.10 3.68 -25.16
C MET A 1 -33.80 3.08 -23.95
N SER A 2 -33.25 1.99 -23.39
CA SER A 2 -33.82 1.31 -22.22
C SER A 2 -33.54 2.14 -20.96
N GLN A 3 -34.56 2.76 -20.39
CA GLN A 3 -34.48 3.33 -19.04
C GLN A 3 -34.33 2.17 -18.04
N THR A 4 -33.10 1.85 -17.67
CA THR A 4 -32.84 1.00 -16.51
C THR A 4 -33.23 1.79 -15.27
N VAL A 5 -34.44 1.57 -14.76
CA VAL A 5 -34.86 2.07 -13.44
C VAL A 5 -33.84 1.53 -12.45
N ALA A 6 -33.07 2.42 -11.82
CA ALA A 6 -32.13 2.01 -10.79
C ALA A 6 -32.94 1.39 -9.64
N ALA A 7 -32.83 0.07 -9.45
CA ALA A 7 -33.45 -0.58 -8.31
C ALA A 7 -32.81 -0.03 -7.02
N PHE A 8 -33.62 0.48 -6.11
CA PHE A 8 -33.20 0.96 -4.79
C PHE A 8 -33.63 -0.04 -3.71
N GLN A 9 -32.82 -0.16 -2.67
CA GLN A 9 -33.12 -0.93 -1.46
C GLN A 9 -33.06 0.00 -0.25
N ARG A 10 -34.03 -0.10 0.65
CA ARG A 10 -34.03 0.68 1.90
C ARG A 10 -33.21 -0.01 2.96
N CYS A 11 -32.39 0.77 3.66
CA CYS A 11 -31.63 0.28 4.79
C CYS A 11 -32.58 -0.06 5.96
N PRO A 12 -32.51 -1.28 6.55
CA PRO A 12 -33.41 -1.67 7.63
C PRO A 12 -33.18 -0.88 8.92
N ARG A 13 -31.98 -0.34 9.14
CA ARG A 13 -31.63 0.45 10.35
C ARG A 13 -31.96 1.94 10.25
N CYS A 14 -31.57 2.62 9.16
CA CYS A 14 -31.70 4.07 9.03
C CYS A 14 -32.73 4.54 7.99
N GLY A 15 -33.41 3.63 7.29
CA GLY A 15 -34.43 3.96 6.29
C GLY A 15 -33.89 4.54 4.97
N ASN A 16 -32.62 4.95 4.89
CA ASN A 16 -32.06 5.56 3.69
C ASN A 16 -32.03 4.60 2.49
N GLU A 17 -32.32 5.17 1.32
CA GLU A 17 -32.29 4.48 0.03
C GLU A 17 -30.85 4.30 -0.43
N ASN A 18 -30.48 3.06 -0.72
CA ASN A 18 -29.19 2.69 -1.29
C ASN A 18 -29.42 2.04 -2.65
N THR A 19 -28.42 2.10 -3.53
CA THR A 19 -28.52 1.35 -4.80
C THR A 19 -28.60 -0.15 -4.51
N ALA A 20 -29.35 -0.88 -5.32
CA ALA A 20 -29.48 -2.34 -5.17
C ALA A 20 -28.13 -3.07 -5.26
N GLU A 21 -27.09 -2.47 -5.84
CA GLU A 21 -25.73 -3.05 -5.88
C GLU A 21 -24.90 -2.79 -4.63
N SER A 22 -25.39 -1.98 -3.68
CA SER A 22 -24.66 -1.65 -2.45
C SER A 22 -24.65 -2.83 -1.49
N PHE A 23 -23.48 -3.10 -0.90
CA PHE A 23 -23.31 -4.19 0.07
C PHE A 23 -23.43 -3.73 1.52
N ALA A 24 -23.16 -2.46 1.79
CA ALA A 24 -23.40 -1.79 3.07
C ALA A 24 -24.22 -0.51 2.85
N CYS A 25 -24.85 0.00 3.90
CA CYS A 25 -25.50 1.30 3.84
C CYS A 25 -24.44 2.40 3.81
N ASN A 26 -24.57 3.35 2.88
CA ASN A 26 -23.61 4.46 2.76
C ASN A 26 -23.63 5.41 3.98
N PHE A 27 -24.74 5.42 4.74
CA PHE A 27 -24.92 6.32 5.88
C PHE A 27 -24.60 5.65 7.21
N CYS A 28 -25.27 4.53 7.53
CA CYS A 28 -25.10 3.86 8.83
C CYS A 28 -24.10 2.70 8.81
N GLY A 29 -23.54 2.35 7.64
CA GLY A 29 -22.54 1.27 7.52
C GLY A 29 -23.06 -0.15 7.70
N ILE A 30 -24.36 -0.35 8.03
CA ILE A 30 -24.93 -1.69 8.23
C ILE A 30 -24.88 -2.51 6.94
N ARG A 31 -24.66 -3.82 7.05
CA ARG A 31 -24.66 -4.70 5.89
C ARG A 31 -26.06 -4.84 5.28
N LEU A 32 -26.08 -4.83 3.95
CA LEU A 32 -27.27 -5.04 3.12
C LEU A 32 -27.19 -6.39 2.39
N LYS A 33 -25.98 -6.85 2.05
CA LYS A 33 -25.75 -8.13 1.35
C LYS A 33 -24.54 -8.84 1.92
N ILE A 34 -24.58 -10.17 1.94
CA ILE A 34 -23.51 -11.04 2.43
C ILE A 34 -23.03 -11.92 1.29
N GLU A 35 -21.72 -11.92 1.03
CA GLU A 35 -21.11 -12.82 0.05
C GLU A 35 -20.59 -14.09 0.71
N ARG A 36 -20.54 -15.21 -0.04
CA ARG A 36 -19.96 -16.46 0.47
C ARG A 36 -18.51 -16.30 0.93
N ILE A 37 -17.73 -15.48 0.23
CA ILE A 37 -16.31 -15.22 0.56
C ILE A 37 -16.14 -14.52 1.90
N GLU A 38 -17.14 -13.78 2.38
CA GLU A 38 -17.09 -13.08 3.68
C GLU A 38 -17.18 -14.03 4.88
N LYS A 39 -17.46 -15.32 4.66
CA LYS A 39 -17.31 -16.37 5.69
C LYS A 39 -15.84 -16.57 6.08
N VAL A 40 -14.89 -16.27 5.19
CA VAL A 40 -13.47 -16.30 5.50
C VAL A 40 -13.12 -15.08 6.35
N ARG A 41 -12.46 -15.29 7.50
CA ARG A 41 -12.12 -14.23 8.47
C ARG A 41 -11.43 -13.03 7.83
N PHE A 42 -10.54 -13.28 6.87
CA PHE A 42 -9.78 -12.24 6.16
C PHE A 42 -10.65 -11.37 5.23
N PHE A 43 -11.79 -11.86 4.75
CA PHE A 43 -12.69 -11.09 3.88
C PHE A 43 -13.96 -10.64 4.59
N ARG A 44 -14.14 -10.94 5.88
CA ARG A 44 -15.31 -10.51 6.64
C ARG A 44 -15.44 -8.99 6.65
N ARG A 45 -16.59 -8.44 6.26
CA ARG A 45 -16.87 -7.01 6.44
C ARG A 45 -17.02 -6.69 7.91
N TYR A 46 -16.36 -5.65 8.37
CA TYR A 46 -16.50 -5.21 9.76
C TYR A 46 -17.75 -4.34 9.91
N GLU A 47 -18.50 -4.55 10.98
CA GLU A 47 -19.67 -3.74 11.33
C GLU A 47 -19.56 -3.41 12.81
N THR A 48 -19.26 -2.16 13.11
CA THR A 48 -19.34 -1.63 14.47
C THR A 48 -19.92 -0.25 14.44
N GLU A 49 -20.51 0.16 15.55
CA GLU A 49 -20.91 1.55 15.75
C GLU A 49 -19.71 2.48 15.67
N TRP A 50 -19.98 3.75 15.40
CA TRP A 50 -18.92 4.72 15.23
C TRP A 50 -18.12 4.85 16.54
N VAL A 51 -16.82 4.60 16.46
CA VAL A 51 -15.85 4.82 17.53
C VAL A 51 -14.78 5.75 17.00
N ALA A 52 -14.15 6.53 17.88
CA ALA A 52 -13.02 7.37 17.51
C ALA A 52 -11.94 6.52 16.79
N PRO A 53 -11.44 6.98 15.62
CA PRO A 53 -10.54 6.18 14.81
C PRO A 53 -9.23 5.92 15.54
N TYR A 54 -8.68 4.72 15.36
CA TYR A 54 -7.44 4.34 16.04
C TYR A 54 -6.26 5.26 15.66
N PRO A 55 -5.27 5.40 16.54
CA PRO A 55 -4.03 6.10 16.21
C PRO A 55 -3.28 5.36 15.09
N TRP A 56 -2.40 6.08 14.39
CA TRP A 56 -1.75 5.60 13.16
C TRP A 56 -0.98 4.28 13.37
N TYR A 57 -0.33 4.09 14.53
CA TYR A 57 0.47 2.90 14.81
C TYR A 57 -0.41 1.65 15.01
N MET A 58 -1.56 1.79 15.69
CA MET A 58 -2.53 0.70 15.82
C MET A 58 -3.14 0.32 14.47
N LYS A 59 -3.35 1.30 13.57
CA LYS A 59 -3.80 1.02 12.21
C LYS A 59 -2.80 0.16 11.45
N ILE A 60 -1.51 0.47 11.54
CA ILE A 60 -0.44 -0.33 10.91
C ILE A 60 -0.42 -1.75 11.49
N LEU A 61 -0.50 -1.89 12.82
CA LEU A 61 -0.56 -3.22 13.46
C LEU A 61 -1.78 -4.02 13.00
N PHE A 62 -2.95 -3.40 12.93
CA PHE A 62 -4.15 -4.07 12.46
C PHE A 62 -4.12 -4.41 10.97
N LEU A 63 -3.34 -3.72 10.13
CA LEU A 63 -3.16 -4.13 8.73
C LEU A 63 -2.48 -5.50 8.61
N PHE A 64 -1.68 -5.92 9.60
CA PHE A 64 -1.13 -7.28 9.69
C PHE A 64 -2.07 -8.27 10.35
N VAL A 65 -2.66 -7.89 11.50
CA VAL A 65 -3.42 -8.84 12.35
C VAL A 65 -4.88 -8.99 11.92
N ASN A 66 -5.51 -7.92 11.45
CA ASN A 66 -6.93 -7.86 11.08
C ASN A 66 -7.20 -6.77 10.03
N ALA A 67 -6.74 -7.01 8.80
CA ALA A 67 -6.82 -6.05 7.70
C ALA A 67 -8.24 -5.52 7.44
N PRO A 68 -9.33 -6.31 7.48
CA PRO A 68 -10.68 -5.78 7.29
C PRO A 68 -11.06 -4.72 8.32
N LYS A 69 -10.72 -4.94 9.60
CA LYS A 69 -10.96 -3.96 10.66
C LYS A 69 -10.14 -2.70 10.42
N ALA A 70 -8.87 -2.84 10.00
CA ALA A 70 -8.01 -1.70 9.70
C ALA A 70 -8.56 -0.87 8.54
N PHE A 71 -8.93 -1.49 7.41
CA PHE A 71 -9.47 -0.77 6.27
C PHE A 71 -10.84 -0.17 6.56
N PHE A 72 -11.67 -0.83 7.37
CA PHE A 72 -12.90 -0.24 7.89
C PHE A 72 -12.57 1.05 8.67
N ASP A 73 -11.70 1.00 9.68
CA ASP A 73 -11.33 2.17 10.49
C ASP A 73 -10.66 3.30 9.66
N ILE A 74 -9.78 2.96 8.73
CA ILE A 74 -9.15 3.92 7.81
C ILE A 74 -10.19 4.60 6.91
N ASN A 75 -11.21 3.85 6.45
CA ASN A 75 -12.27 4.38 5.61
C ASN A 75 -13.13 5.44 6.32
N HIS A 76 -13.25 5.37 7.66
CA HIS A 76 -14.00 6.35 8.47
C HIS A 76 -13.29 7.69 8.65
N LYS A 77 -11.96 7.72 8.54
CA LYS A 77 -11.18 8.97 8.60
C LYS A 77 -9.94 8.88 7.72
N ARG A 78 -10.18 8.99 6.40
CA ARG A 78 -9.14 8.76 5.38
C ARG A 78 -8.04 9.81 5.37
N SER A 79 -8.33 11.03 5.81
CA SER A 79 -7.33 12.09 5.96
C SER A 79 -6.19 11.68 6.89
N LYS A 80 -6.49 10.83 7.89
CA LYS A 80 -5.54 10.24 8.84
C LYS A 80 -5.11 8.81 8.47
N ALA A 81 -5.19 8.42 7.21
CA ALA A 81 -4.69 7.14 6.74
C ALA A 81 -3.13 7.13 6.78
N PRO A 82 -2.49 6.07 7.28
CA PRO A 82 -1.04 5.99 7.43
C PRO A 82 -0.29 5.70 6.10
N GLY A 83 -0.92 5.86 4.93
CA GLY A 83 -0.33 5.49 3.64
C GLY A 83 1.03 6.12 3.34
N TRP A 84 1.18 7.42 3.61
CA TRP A 84 2.48 8.10 3.46
C TRP A 84 3.51 7.67 4.50
N LEU A 85 3.08 7.30 5.72
CA LEU A 85 3.98 6.75 6.73
C LEU A 85 4.49 5.37 6.32
N ILE A 86 3.65 4.56 5.66
CA ILE A 86 4.06 3.26 5.13
C ILE A 86 5.12 3.44 4.05
N LEU A 87 4.93 4.39 3.12
CA LEU A 87 5.97 4.73 2.13
C LEU A 87 7.27 5.16 2.83
N LEU A 88 7.18 6.09 3.79
CA LEU A 88 8.35 6.60 4.52
C LEU A 88 9.11 5.49 5.25
N PHE A 89 8.41 4.64 6.02
CA PHE A 89 9.03 3.54 6.75
C PHE A 89 9.61 2.49 5.80
N SER A 90 8.94 2.20 4.69
CA SER A 90 9.46 1.30 3.67
C SER A 90 10.72 1.87 3.01
N SER A 91 10.81 3.18 2.86
CA SER A 91 12.01 3.87 2.33
C SER A 91 13.15 3.88 3.34
N LEU A 92 12.84 4.06 4.62
CA LEU A 92 13.80 3.96 5.72
C LEU A 92 14.42 2.56 5.79
N LEU A 93 13.61 1.52 5.62
CA LEU A 93 14.11 0.14 5.51
C LEU A 93 15.03 -0.06 4.30
N TYR A 94 14.79 0.62 3.18
CA TYR A 94 15.72 0.60 2.05
C TYR A 94 17.07 1.24 2.39
N GLY A 95 17.08 2.36 3.12
CA GLY A 95 18.31 2.95 3.65
C GLY A 95 19.07 1.98 4.56
N LEU A 96 18.36 1.31 5.48
CA LEU A 96 18.95 0.29 6.36
C LEU A 96 19.46 -0.93 5.58
N MET A 97 18.78 -1.32 4.50
CA MET A 97 19.24 -2.37 3.60
C MET A 97 20.54 -1.98 2.89
N GLY A 98 20.69 -0.71 2.51
CA GLY A 98 21.95 -0.18 1.98
C GLY A 98 23.10 -0.26 2.98
N LEU A 99 22.83 0.02 4.27
CA LEU A 99 23.83 -0.16 5.33
C LEU A 99 24.16 -1.63 5.59
N ALA A 100 23.16 -2.51 5.56
CA ALA A 100 23.36 -3.96 5.68
C ALA A 100 24.14 -4.53 4.50
N PHE A 101 23.99 -3.96 3.31
CA PHE A 101 24.82 -4.29 2.16
C PHE A 101 26.26 -3.77 2.37
N LEU A 102 26.39 -2.54 2.87
CA LEU A 102 27.69 -1.93 3.10
C LEU A 102 28.51 -2.63 4.20
N SER A 103 27.87 -3.29 5.17
CA SER A 103 28.58 -4.02 6.23
C SER A 103 29.40 -5.22 5.74
N HIS A 104 29.21 -5.63 4.49
CA HIS A 104 30.01 -6.68 3.86
C HIS A 104 31.31 -6.16 3.24
N PHE A 105 31.51 -4.84 3.16
CA PHE A 105 32.75 -4.25 2.68
C PHE A 105 33.66 -3.92 3.84
N ASN A 106 34.82 -4.55 3.87
CA ASN A 106 35.85 -4.27 4.88
C ASN A 106 36.90 -3.34 4.29
N PHE A 107 36.88 -2.09 4.72
CA PHE A 107 37.84 -1.07 4.26
C PHE A 107 39.15 -1.22 5.02
N THR A 108 40.14 -1.86 4.40
CA THR A 108 41.44 -2.17 5.03
C THR A 108 42.28 -0.91 5.31
N SER A 109 42.04 0.17 4.58
CA SER A 109 42.76 1.44 4.69
C SER A 109 42.17 2.42 5.72
N LEU A 110 40.97 2.15 6.26
CA LEU A 110 40.29 3.05 7.19
C LEU A 110 40.16 2.39 8.58
N PRO A 111 40.49 3.11 9.68
CA PRO A 111 40.24 2.59 11.01
C PRO A 111 38.73 2.39 11.26
N THR A 112 38.39 1.27 11.92
CA THR A 112 37.00 0.78 12.11
C THR A 112 36.08 1.78 12.83
N PHE A 113 36.64 2.73 13.58
CA PHE A 113 35.91 3.77 14.29
C PHE A 113 36.46 5.15 13.93
N SER A 114 36.30 5.55 12.67
CA SER A 114 36.67 6.88 12.18
C SER A 114 35.42 7.73 11.85
N PRO A 115 35.47 9.05 12.04
CA PRO A 115 34.40 9.95 11.61
C PRO A 115 34.19 9.93 10.09
N GLU A 116 35.25 9.63 9.33
CA GLU A 116 35.21 9.49 7.87
C GLU A 116 34.35 8.29 7.45
N LEU A 117 34.54 7.13 8.09
CA LEU A 117 33.73 5.93 7.84
C LEU A 117 32.26 6.17 8.25
N ALA A 118 32.02 6.88 9.36
CA ALA A 118 30.67 7.24 9.79
C ALA A 118 29.95 8.14 8.77
N MET A 119 30.64 9.16 8.24
CA MET A 119 30.10 10.04 7.19
C MET A 119 29.88 9.29 5.88
N PHE A 120 30.78 8.38 5.52
CA PHE A 120 30.63 7.52 4.34
C PHE A 120 29.38 6.63 4.47
N ASN A 121 29.23 5.93 5.59
CA ASN A 121 28.05 5.10 5.90
C ASN A 121 26.76 5.92 5.86
N LEU A 122 26.76 7.12 6.45
CA LEU A 122 25.61 8.02 6.43
C LEU A 122 25.25 8.45 5.00
N SER A 123 26.24 8.77 4.17
CA SER A 123 26.00 9.15 2.78
C SER A 123 25.40 8.00 1.97
N PHE A 124 25.88 6.77 2.18
CA PHE A 124 25.31 5.56 1.59
C PHE A 124 23.87 5.31 2.04
N PHE A 125 23.59 5.45 3.34
CA PHE A 125 22.24 5.36 3.89
C PHE A 125 21.30 6.36 3.23
N ILE A 126 21.71 7.63 3.13
CA ILE A 126 20.91 8.70 2.50
C ILE A 126 20.67 8.40 1.03
N ALA A 127 21.69 7.95 0.28
CA ALA A 127 21.56 7.59 -1.12
C ALA A 127 20.53 6.47 -1.33
N PHE A 128 20.63 5.38 -0.56
CA PHE A 128 19.67 4.27 -0.61
C PHE A 128 18.28 4.66 -0.12
N PHE A 129 18.18 5.53 0.88
CA PHE A 129 16.91 6.06 1.37
C PHE A 129 16.20 6.89 0.29
N VAL A 130 16.90 7.84 -0.35
CA VAL A 130 16.34 8.70 -1.41
C VAL A 130 15.97 7.88 -2.65
N PHE A 131 16.84 6.95 -3.03
CA PHE A 131 16.56 6.02 -4.12
C PHE A 131 15.35 5.15 -3.80
N GLY A 132 15.32 4.54 -2.62
CA GLY A 132 14.20 3.71 -2.14
C GLY A 132 12.90 4.48 -2.08
N PHE A 133 12.91 5.73 -1.60
CA PHE A 133 11.75 6.61 -1.57
C PHE A 133 11.22 6.90 -2.98
N SER A 134 12.09 7.30 -3.89
CA SER A 134 11.71 7.62 -5.28
C SER A 134 11.17 6.38 -6.00
N PHE A 135 11.88 5.26 -5.88
CA PHE A 135 11.49 3.99 -6.47
C PHE A 135 10.14 3.51 -5.94
N GLN A 136 9.95 3.45 -4.62
CA GLN A 136 8.71 2.98 -4.01
C GLN A 136 7.54 3.93 -4.31
N LEU A 137 7.76 5.23 -4.36
CA LEU A 137 6.71 6.20 -4.70
C LEU A 137 6.19 5.96 -6.11
N ILE A 138 7.10 5.87 -7.10
CA ILE A 138 6.75 5.61 -8.49
C ILE A 138 6.10 4.24 -8.62
N TYR A 139 6.70 3.22 -8.02
CA TYR A 139 6.22 1.85 -8.08
C TYR A 139 4.81 1.68 -7.50
N PHE A 140 4.59 2.19 -6.29
CA PHE A 140 3.28 2.14 -5.63
C PHE A 140 2.24 2.97 -6.40
N ALA A 141 2.62 4.11 -6.99
CA ALA A 141 1.73 4.90 -7.82
C ALA A 141 1.28 4.14 -9.08
N ILE A 142 2.21 3.48 -9.78
CA ILE A 142 1.91 2.65 -10.95
C ILE A 142 1.00 1.48 -10.56
N LEU A 143 1.30 0.78 -9.47
CA LEU A 143 0.46 -0.33 -8.99
C LEU A 143 -0.95 0.13 -8.63
N ILE A 144 -1.08 1.23 -7.87
CA ILE A 144 -2.38 1.82 -7.54
C ILE A 144 -3.16 2.15 -8.82
N TYR A 145 -2.49 2.73 -9.82
CA TYR A 145 -3.11 3.04 -11.10
C TYR A 145 -3.63 1.77 -11.81
N LEU A 146 -2.81 0.72 -11.92
CA LEU A 146 -3.20 -0.56 -12.53
C LEU A 146 -4.36 -1.21 -11.79
N PHE A 147 -4.29 -1.34 -10.47
CA PHE A 147 -5.38 -1.90 -9.67
C PHE A 147 -6.67 -1.08 -9.78
N THR A 148 -6.56 0.25 -9.84
CA THR A 148 -7.71 1.15 -10.06
C THR A 148 -8.34 0.89 -11.44
N LYS A 149 -7.54 0.69 -12.49
CA LYS A 149 -8.04 0.34 -13.83
C LYS A 149 -8.71 -1.04 -13.84
N GLY A 150 -8.12 -2.04 -13.20
CA GLY A 150 -8.73 -3.37 -13.05
C GLY A 150 -10.07 -3.33 -12.31
N ALA A 151 -10.15 -2.59 -11.20
CA ALA A 151 -11.39 -2.42 -10.46
C ALA A 151 -12.44 -1.60 -11.23
N ASN A 152 -12.01 -0.65 -12.06
CA ASN A 152 -12.92 0.05 -12.97
C ASN A 152 -13.57 -0.89 -13.98
N TYR A 153 -12.78 -1.76 -14.59
CA TYR A 153 -13.30 -2.76 -15.53
C TYR A 153 -14.29 -3.72 -14.87
N ALA A 154 -13.99 -4.19 -13.65
CA ALA A 154 -14.81 -5.21 -12.99
C ALA A 154 -16.05 -4.69 -12.26
N VAL A 155 -15.98 -3.50 -11.64
CA VAL A 155 -17.07 -2.97 -10.79
C VAL A 155 -17.43 -1.51 -11.05
N GLY A 156 -16.86 -0.87 -12.07
CA GLY A 156 -17.09 0.55 -12.33
C GLY A 156 -16.61 1.44 -11.17
N PHE A 157 -15.48 1.09 -10.57
CA PHE A 157 -14.95 1.68 -9.32
C PHE A 157 -15.05 3.20 -9.25
N SER A 158 -14.52 3.93 -10.24
CA SER A 158 -14.55 5.39 -10.32
C SER A 158 -15.97 5.93 -10.31
N GLY A 159 -16.88 5.34 -11.11
CA GLY A 159 -18.28 5.76 -11.14
C GLY A 159 -19.02 5.46 -9.84
N LYS A 160 -18.70 4.36 -9.15
CA LYS A 160 -19.25 4.05 -7.82
C LYS A 160 -18.73 5.00 -6.75
N LEU A 161 -17.44 5.33 -6.81
CA LEU A 161 -16.81 6.28 -5.90
C LEU A 161 -17.39 7.67 -6.11
N GLU A 162 -17.59 8.08 -7.35
CA GLU A 162 -18.25 9.34 -7.71
C GLU A 162 -19.71 9.38 -7.29
N LYS A 163 -20.48 8.29 -7.46
CA LYS A 163 -21.86 8.22 -6.96
C LYS A 163 -21.95 8.29 -5.44
N ARG A 164 -20.95 7.76 -4.73
CA ARG A 164 -20.91 7.73 -3.27
C ARG A 164 -20.43 9.04 -2.65
N PHE A 165 -19.54 9.76 -3.34
CA PHE A 165 -18.86 10.95 -2.82
C PHE A 165 -19.12 12.21 -3.65
N GLY A 166 -19.98 12.15 -4.67
CA GLY A 166 -20.17 13.19 -5.67
C GLY A 166 -19.05 13.24 -6.71
N ALA A 167 -19.31 13.97 -7.80
CA ALA A 167 -18.27 14.38 -8.75
C ALA A 167 -17.15 15.05 -7.96
N LEU A 168 -15.92 14.53 -8.07
CA LEU A 168 -14.69 15.21 -7.64
C LEU A 168 -14.51 16.47 -8.51
N LYS A 169 -15.41 17.44 -8.41
CA LYS A 169 -15.15 18.78 -8.93
C LYS A 169 -14.03 19.35 -8.07
N GLU A 170 -13.03 19.90 -8.74
CA GLU A 170 -11.80 20.49 -8.19
C GLU A 170 -12.03 21.75 -7.33
N GLN A 171 -13.12 21.83 -6.57
CA GLN A 171 -13.32 22.92 -5.63
C GLN A 171 -12.49 22.66 -4.38
N LYS A 172 -11.27 23.20 -4.42
CA LYS A 172 -10.43 23.58 -3.28
C LYS A 172 -11.11 24.61 -2.37
N GLU A 173 -12.41 24.53 -2.13
CA GLU A 173 -12.96 25.23 -0.97
C GLU A 173 -12.50 24.45 0.25
N LYS A 174 -11.46 24.95 0.90
CA LYS A 174 -11.12 24.56 2.28
C LYS A 174 -12.31 24.97 3.15
N VAL A 175 -13.37 24.17 3.16
CA VAL A 175 -14.47 24.35 4.10
C VAL A 175 -13.85 24.18 5.48
N LYS A 176 -13.75 25.27 6.24
CA LYS A 176 -13.22 25.21 7.60
C LYS A 176 -14.17 24.38 8.43
N GLU A 177 -13.64 23.48 9.28
CA GLU A 177 -14.46 22.66 10.20
C GLU A 177 -15.37 23.53 11.10
N THR A 178 -15.05 24.83 11.25
CA THR A 178 -15.83 25.84 11.97
C THR A 178 -17.14 26.24 11.30
N ASP A 179 -17.25 26.09 9.98
CA ASP A 179 -18.39 26.64 9.21
C ASP A 179 -19.51 25.61 9.03
N MET A 180 -19.31 24.37 9.49
CA MET A 180 -20.30 23.29 9.39
C MET A 180 -21.10 23.13 10.68
N SER A 181 -22.40 23.44 10.63
CA SER A 181 -23.29 23.26 11.77
C SER A 181 -23.28 21.79 12.25
N PRO A 182 -23.19 21.52 13.56
CA PRO A 182 -23.08 20.17 14.11
C PRO A 182 -24.32 19.30 13.86
N PHE A 183 -25.46 19.89 13.46
CA PHE A 183 -26.74 19.22 13.29
C PHE A 183 -27.21 19.07 11.83
N SER A 184 -26.42 19.48 10.84
CA SER A 184 -26.84 19.30 9.45
C SER A 184 -26.57 17.87 8.98
N ILE A 185 -27.62 17.20 8.50
CA ILE A 185 -27.54 15.94 7.73
C ILE A 185 -26.59 16.11 6.51
N TYR A 186 -26.39 17.35 6.05
CA TYR A 186 -25.43 17.76 5.02
C TYR A 186 -23.96 17.65 5.44
N LYS A 187 -23.63 17.66 6.74
CA LYS A 187 -22.26 17.48 7.25
C LYS A 187 -21.70 16.09 6.91
N GLY A 188 -22.57 15.08 6.87
CA GLY A 188 -22.19 13.74 6.41
C GLY A 188 -21.83 13.74 4.93
N GLY A 189 -22.65 14.38 4.10
CA GLY A 189 -22.43 14.46 2.65
C GLY A 189 -21.12 15.15 2.27
N THR A 190 -20.87 16.37 2.78
CA THR A 190 -19.66 17.16 2.47
C THR A 190 -18.38 16.55 3.05
N MET A 191 -18.42 15.98 4.26
CA MET A 191 -17.27 15.23 4.81
C MET A 191 -16.94 13.99 3.97
N LEU A 192 -17.96 13.26 3.49
CA LEU A 192 -17.75 12.11 2.60
C LEU A 192 -17.10 12.55 1.27
N GLN A 193 -17.46 13.71 0.69
CA GLN A 193 -16.82 14.23 -0.54
C GLN A 193 -15.33 14.55 -0.33
N LEU A 194 -15.01 15.26 0.76
CA LEU A 194 -13.62 15.58 1.15
C LEU A 194 -12.80 14.30 1.35
N GLU A 195 -13.43 13.24 1.86
CA GLU A 195 -12.80 11.93 2.04
C GLU A 195 -12.58 11.17 0.73
N GLY A 196 -13.33 11.45 -0.34
CA GLY A 196 -13.07 10.92 -1.67
C GLY A 196 -11.67 11.28 -2.21
N SER A 197 -11.17 12.46 -1.85
CA SER A 197 -9.84 12.96 -2.27
C SER A 197 -8.68 12.12 -1.71
N TYR A 198 -8.87 11.45 -0.57
CA TYR A 198 -7.83 10.67 0.11
C TYR A 198 -7.77 9.20 -0.31
N LYS A 199 -8.42 8.82 -1.42
CA LYS A 199 -8.39 7.43 -1.95
C LYS A 199 -6.97 6.89 -2.12
N PHE A 200 -6.04 7.73 -2.58
CA PHE A 200 -4.65 7.33 -2.80
C PHE A 200 -3.96 6.96 -1.49
N LYS A 201 -4.15 7.77 -0.42
CA LYS A 201 -3.59 7.48 0.91
C LYS A 201 -4.13 6.17 1.50
N MET A 202 -5.40 5.87 1.27
CA MET A 202 -5.98 4.60 1.72
C MET A 202 -5.45 3.41 0.92
N MET A 203 -5.33 3.53 -0.41
CA MET A 203 -4.76 2.46 -1.24
C MET A 203 -3.27 2.23 -0.96
N LEU A 204 -2.51 3.27 -0.61
CA LEU A 204 -1.13 3.13 -0.13
C LEU A 204 -1.02 2.22 1.10
N CYS A 205 -2.08 2.12 1.92
CA CYS A 205 -2.08 1.20 3.06
C CYS A 205 -2.07 -0.28 2.66
N ALA A 206 -2.36 -0.62 1.39
CA ALA A 206 -2.25 -1.99 0.90
C ALA A 206 -0.79 -2.45 0.73
N PHE A 207 0.18 -1.53 0.77
CA PHE A 207 1.61 -1.84 0.65
C PHE A 207 2.31 -2.10 1.99
N THR A 208 1.57 -2.14 3.10
CA THR A 208 2.09 -2.54 4.41
C THR A 208 2.93 -3.83 4.43
N PRO A 209 2.64 -4.87 3.62
CA PRO A 209 3.48 -6.07 3.57
C PRO A 209 4.95 -5.77 3.28
N PHE A 210 5.25 -4.74 2.49
CA PHE A 210 6.63 -4.35 2.20
C PHE A 210 7.42 -3.92 3.45
N LEU A 211 6.76 -3.47 4.53
CA LEU A 211 7.45 -3.19 5.78
C LEU A 211 8.04 -4.46 6.41
N LEU A 212 7.24 -5.52 6.48
CA LEU A 212 7.68 -6.81 7.02
C LEU A 212 8.73 -7.43 6.09
N ILE A 213 8.45 -7.44 4.79
CA ILE A 213 9.29 -8.08 3.79
C ILE A 213 10.64 -7.38 3.66
N ASN A 214 10.68 -6.04 3.62
CA ASN A 214 11.96 -5.33 3.63
C ASN A 214 12.74 -5.57 4.92
N GLY A 215 12.06 -5.72 6.07
CA GLY A 215 12.70 -6.16 7.32
C GLY A 215 13.36 -7.54 7.20
N ILE A 216 12.64 -8.53 6.65
CA ILE A 216 13.17 -9.88 6.41
C ILE A 216 14.33 -9.83 5.42
N LYS A 217 14.22 -9.04 4.35
CA LYS A 217 15.29 -8.86 3.37
C LYS A 217 16.56 -8.31 4.00
N ILE A 218 16.47 -7.29 4.86
CA ILE A 218 17.64 -6.76 5.57
C ILE A 218 18.36 -7.89 6.32
N LEU A 219 17.63 -8.77 7.00
CA LEU A 219 18.22 -9.93 7.67
C LEU A 219 18.91 -10.88 6.69
N ILE A 220 18.27 -11.17 5.54
CA ILE A 220 18.89 -12.00 4.50
C ILE A 220 20.15 -11.33 3.95
N VAL A 221 20.14 -10.02 3.70
CA VAL A 221 21.32 -9.27 3.23
C VAL A 221 22.44 -9.38 4.26
N LEU A 222 22.16 -9.21 5.56
CA LEU A 222 23.19 -9.26 6.62
C LEU A 222 23.93 -10.61 6.68
N PHE A 223 23.27 -11.73 6.37
CA PHE A 223 23.88 -13.07 6.44
C PHE A 223 24.26 -13.67 5.08
N GLY A 224 23.63 -13.21 4.00
CA GLY A 224 23.65 -13.88 2.71
C GLY A 224 24.70 -13.37 1.72
N PHE A 225 25.32 -12.21 1.95
CA PHE A 225 26.39 -11.72 1.08
C PHE A 225 27.77 -12.17 1.58
N PRO A 226 28.71 -12.41 0.66
CA PRO A 226 30.11 -12.61 1.02
C PRO A 226 30.72 -11.29 1.48
N THR A 227 31.61 -11.35 2.47
CA THR A 227 32.44 -10.20 2.85
C THR A 227 33.55 -10.01 1.83
N VAL A 228 33.80 -8.77 1.43
CA VAL A 228 34.84 -8.40 0.47
C VAL A 228 35.74 -7.34 1.09
N ASP A 229 37.04 -7.57 1.07
CA ASP A 229 38.03 -6.60 1.50
C ASP A 229 38.27 -5.60 0.37
N VAL A 230 38.06 -4.32 0.64
CA VAL A 230 38.23 -3.24 -0.35
C VAL A 230 39.43 -2.39 0.03
N ASP A 231 40.45 -2.41 -0.82
CA ASP A 231 41.53 -1.43 -0.75
C ASP A 231 41.12 -0.15 -1.50
N ALA A 232 41.06 0.97 -0.79
CA ALA A 232 40.50 2.23 -1.30
C ALA A 232 41.35 2.92 -2.39
N LEU A 233 42.46 2.31 -2.81
CA LEU A 233 43.47 2.93 -3.67
C LEU A 233 43.29 2.65 -5.17
N SER A 234 42.44 1.70 -5.58
CA SER A 234 42.22 1.43 -7.02
C SER A 234 40.74 1.30 -7.40
N THR A 235 40.29 2.14 -8.32
CA THR A 235 38.89 2.17 -8.80
C THR A 235 38.52 0.95 -9.66
N SER A 236 39.50 0.30 -10.27
CA SER A 236 39.30 -0.92 -11.07
C SER A 236 39.07 -2.16 -10.20
N GLU A 237 39.71 -2.27 -9.04
CA GLU A 237 39.50 -3.41 -8.13
C GLU A 237 38.15 -3.30 -7.44
N ILE A 238 37.76 -2.07 -7.01
CA ILE A 238 36.42 -1.80 -6.45
C ILE A 238 35.29 -2.27 -7.39
N LEU A 239 35.42 -2.04 -8.70
CA LEU A 239 34.41 -2.46 -9.67
C LEU A 239 34.32 -3.99 -9.81
N ASN A 240 35.44 -4.69 -9.79
CA ASN A 240 35.49 -6.15 -9.87
C ASN A 240 34.93 -6.80 -8.59
N ASP A 241 35.27 -6.23 -7.43
CA ASP A 241 34.78 -6.67 -6.13
C ASP A 241 33.27 -6.44 -5.96
N MET A 242 32.77 -5.31 -6.47
CA MET A 242 31.33 -5.05 -6.53
C MET A 242 30.61 -5.99 -7.50
N ALA A 243 31.24 -6.37 -8.62
CA ALA A 243 30.65 -7.30 -9.58
C ALA A 243 30.39 -8.68 -8.95
N GLN A 244 31.28 -9.17 -8.09
CA GLN A 244 31.08 -10.41 -7.34
C GLN A 244 29.84 -10.33 -6.42
N MET A 245 29.61 -9.19 -5.77
CA MET A 245 28.41 -8.98 -4.96
C MET A 245 27.13 -8.87 -5.80
N PHE A 246 27.17 -8.22 -6.95
CA PHE A 246 25.99 -8.11 -7.83
C PHE A 246 25.57 -9.44 -8.46
N ASN A 247 26.52 -10.36 -8.64
CA ASN A 247 26.27 -11.71 -9.16
C ASN A 247 25.89 -12.73 -8.08
N ALA A 248 25.74 -12.31 -6.81
CA ALA A 248 25.41 -13.22 -5.73
C ALA A 248 23.99 -13.79 -5.88
N PRO A 249 23.78 -15.11 -5.64
CA PRO A 249 22.46 -15.74 -5.73
C PRO A 249 21.46 -15.22 -4.70
N THR A 250 21.96 -14.54 -3.66
CA THR A 250 21.18 -13.86 -2.63
C THR A 250 20.19 -12.87 -3.24
N TRP A 251 20.55 -12.18 -4.32
CA TRP A 251 19.62 -11.28 -5.03
C TRP A 251 18.39 -12.02 -5.57
N ALA A 252 18.58 -13.21 -6.17
CA ALA A 252 17.46 -14.00 -6.69
C ALA A 252 16.48 -14.40 -5.58
N VAL A 253 16.97 -14.70 -4.38
CA VAL A 253 16.11 -14.99 -3.21
C VAL A 253 15.29 -13.77 -2.81
N LEU A 254 15.93 -12.59 -2.73
CA LEU A 254 15.23 -11.33 -2.41
C LEU A 254 14.14 -11.01 -3.46
N ASP A 255 14.42 -11.30 -4.73
CA ASP A 255 13.53 -11.05 -5.86
C ASP A 255 12.30 -11.98 -5.85
N ILE A 256 12.49 -13.26 -5.49
CA ILE A 256 11.39 -14.21 -5.33
C ILE A 256 10.45 -13.77 -4.20
N ILE A 257 11.01 -13.32 -3.07
CA ILE A 257 10.22 -12.84 -1.93
C ILE A 257 9.37 -11.62 -2.33
N ASP A 258 9.94 -10.69 -3.11
CA ASP A 258 9.18 -9.56 -3.68
C ASP A 258 8.05 -10.03 -4.59
N ALA A 259 8.37 -10.92 -5.53
CA ALA A 259 7.39 -11.42 -6.50
C ALA A 259 6.20 -12.09 -5.79
N ILE A 260 6.45 -12.91 -4.77
CA ILE A 260 5.40 -13.53 -3.96
C ILE A 260 4.55 -12.48 -3.26
N THR A 261 5.18 -11.46 -2.67
CA THR A 261 4.48 -10.38 -1.95
C THR A 261 3.56 -9.59 -2.88
N ILE A 262 4.03 -9.30 -4.09
CA ILE A 262 3.28 -8.57 -5.14
C ILE A 262 2.16 -9.44 -5.72
N ALA A 263 2.39 -10.75 -5.89
CA ALA A 263 1.42 -11.66 -6.48
C ALA A 263 0.28 -12.03 -5.51
N THR A 264 0.56 -12.08 -4.21
CA THR A 264 -0.37 -12.63 -3.22
C THR A 264 -0.87 -11.58 -2.23
N TRP A 265 0.02 -10.98 -1.43
CA TRP A 265 -0.38 -10.18 -0.27
C TRP A 265 -0.91 -8.80 -0.66
N VAL A 266 -0.22 -8.10 -1.57
CA VAL A 266 -0.64 -6.76 -2.02
C VAL A 266 -2.04 -6.79 -2.68
N PRO A 267 -2.35 -7.71 -3.60
CA PRO A 267 -3.69 -7.84 -4.19
C PRO A 267 -4.80 -8.08 -3.16
N LEU A 268 -4.53 -8.89 -2.13
CA LEU A 268 -5.47 -9.16 -1.06
C LEU A 268 -5.83 -7.90 -0.27
N LEU A 269 -4.84 -7.12 0.16
CA LEU A 269 -5.09 -5.86 0.86
C LEU A 269 -5.68 -4.79 -0.06
N MET A 270 -5.26 -4.75 -1.32
CA MET A 270 -5.81 -3.82 -2.31
C MET A 270 -7.30 -4.11 -2.58
N THR A 271 -7.68 -5.39 -2.62
CA THR A 271 -9.09 -5.80 -2.72
C THR A 271 -9.91 -5.23 -1.56
N LEU A 272 -9.41 -5.38 -0.32
CA LEU A 272 -10.08 -4.83 0.86
C LEU A 272 -10.20 -3.31 0.78
N ALA A 273 -9.13 -2.61 0.41
CA ALA A 273 -9.15 -1.16 0.24
C ALA A 273 -10.20 -0.70 -0.78
N ILE A 274 -10.18 -1.29 -1.98
CA ILE A 274 -11.09 -0.95 -3.08
C ILE A 274 -12.54 -1.29 -2.72
N ARG A 275 -12.77 -2.44 -2.06
CA ARG A 275 -14.10 -2.85 -1.59
C ARG A 275 -14.66 -1.86 -0.59
N GLU A 276 -13.89 -1.46 0.42
CA GLU A 276 -14.35 -0.52 1.44
C GLU A 276 -14.61 0.87 0.85
N LEU A 277 -13.80 1.29 -0.13
CA LEU A 277 -13.98 2.56 -0.85
C LEU A 277 -15.25 2.57 -1.71
N SER A 278 -15.45 1.53 -2.54
CA SER A 278 -16.53 1.48 -3.53
C SER A 278 -17.81 0.80 -3.06
N ASN A 279 -17.79 0.20 -1.87
CA ASN A 279 -18.91 -0.58 -1.32
C ASN A 279 -19.40 -1.66 -2.31
N SER A 280 -18.44 -2.33 -2.96
CA SER A 280 -18.67 -3.26 -4.06
C SER A 280 -18.44 -4.72 -3.64
N SER A 281 -18.66 -5.64 -4.57
CA SER A 281 -18.46 -7.08 -4.37
C SER A 281 -16.98 -7.41 -4.15
N THR A 282 -16.67 -8.19 -3.12
CA THR A 282 -15.30 -8.62 -2.80
C THR A 282 -14.77 -9.52 -3.90
N THR A 283 -15.58 -10.49 -4.36
CA THR A 283 -15.15 -11.47 -5.38
C THR A 283 -14.87 -10.82 -6.73
N ARG A 284 -15.72 -9.88 -7.16
CA ARG A 284 -15.54 -9.16 -8.43
C ARG A 284 -14.30 -8.27 -8.44
N VAL A 285 -13.89 -7.75 -7.28
CA VAL A 285 -12.64 -6.97 -7.15
C VAL A 285 -11.43 -7.88 -6.99
N LEU A 286 -11.56 -8.99 -6.26
CA LEU A 286 -10.45 -9.90 -5.96
C LEU A 286 -9.83 -10.49 -7.23
N ILE A 287 -10.66 -11.04 -8.14
CA ILE A 287 -10.20 -11.69 -9.37
C ILE A 287 -9.26 -10.79 -10.20
N PRO A 288 -9.68 -9.57 -10.64
CA PRO A 288 -8.81 -8.72 -11.43
C PRO A 288 -7.58 -8.23 -10.65
N THR A 289 -7.68 -8.01 -9.34
CA THR A 289 -6.50 -7.62 -8.54
C THR A 289 -5.46 -8.74 -8.44
N ILE A 290 -5.88 -10.00 -8.28
CA ILE A 290 -4.95 -11.13 -8.29
C ILE A 290 -4.29 -11.26 -9.67
N ILE A 291 -5.08 -11.18 -10.76
CA ILE A 291 -4.54 -11.25 -12.13
C ILE A 291 -3.49 -10.16 -12.35
N ILE A 292 -3.80 -8.91 -11.98
CA ILE A 292 -2.85 -7.80 -12.10
C ILE A 292 -1.60 -8.04 -11.23
N GLY A 293 -1.78 -8.50 -9.99
CA GLY A 293 -0.67 -8.80 -9.09
C GLY A 293 0.28 -9.85 -9.66
N VAL A 294 -0.26 -10.95 -10.19
CA VAL A 294 0.53 -12.02 -10.82
C VAL A 294 1.25 -11.51 -12.07
N VAL A 295 0.56 -10.79 -12.96
CA VAL A 295 1.18 -10.25 -14.18
C VAL A 295 2.31 -9.27 -13.83
N VAL A 296 2.09 -8.36 -12.88
CA VAL A 296 3.12 -7.42 -12.46
C VAL A 296 4.28 -8.12 -11.77
N ALA A 297 4.02 -9.13 -10.93
CA ALA A 297 5.08 -9.92 -10.29
C ALA A 297 5.97 -10.62 -11.32
N ILE A 298 5.36 -11.21 -12.36
CA ILE A 298 6.09 -11.84 -13.47
C ILE A 298 6.94 -10.81 -14.21
N LEU A 299 6.36 -9.66 -14.59
CA LEU A 299 7.10 -8.60 -15.29
C LEU A 299 8.26 -8.08 -14.45
N PHE A 300 8.04 -7.83 -13.15
CA PHE A 300 9.09 -7.34 -12.25
C PHE A 300 10.18 -8.37 -12.01
N TYR A 301 9.84 -9.65 -11.97
CA TYR A 301 10.82 -10.72 -11.86
C TYR A 301 11.72 -10.76 -13.10
N PHE A 302 11.14 -10.74 -14.30
CA PHE A 302 11.90 -10.77 -15.56
C PHE A 302 12.61 -9.47 -15.92
N LEU A 303 12.21 -8.32 -15.39
CA LEU A 303 12.89 -7.04 -15.65
C LEU A 303 14.20 -6.90 -14.85
N ARG A 304 14.53 -7.82 -13.95
CA ARG A 304 15.73 -7.72 -13.12
C ARG A 304 16.96 -8.34 -13.81
N PRO A 305 18.10 -7.64 -13.80
CA PRO A 305 19.32 -8.08 -14.47
C PRO A 305 19.93 -9.35 -13.83
N THR A 306 19.56 -9.65 -12.58
CA THR A 306 20.07 -10.78 -11.78
C THR A 306 19.73 -12.16 -12.33
N LEU A 307 18.79 -12.27 -13.28
CA LEU A 307 18.40 -13.54 -13.90
C LEU A 307 19.10 -13.83 -15.23
N PHE A 308 19.69 -12.82 -15.88
CA PHE A 308 20.26 -12.97 -17.22
C PHE A 308 21.77 -13.12 -17.25
N GLY A 309 22.44 -13.07 -16.09
CA GLY A 309 23.88 -13.32 -15.96
C GLY A 309 24.74 -12.13 -16.36
#